data_AF-A6GWW7-F1
#
_entry.id   AF-A6GWW7-F1
#
_cell.length_a   1.000
_cell.length_b   1.000
_cell.length_c   1.000
_cell.angle_alpha   90.00
_cell.angle_beta   90.00
_cell.angle_gamma   90.00
#
_symmetry.space_group_name_H-M   'P 1'
#
loop_
_entity.id
_entity.type
_entity.pdbx_description
1 polymer ?
#
loop_
_entity_poly.entity_id
_entity_poly.type
_entity_poly.pdbx_seq_one_letter_code
_entity_poly.pdbx_strand_id
1 'polypeptide(L)' 'MKTKLKLKGYKGSVEFSIQDNCFFGKIIGINDLVSYEGQTFSELKKAFEEAVNDYYKFVKNKE' A
#
# COMPACT_ATOMS: atom_id res chain seq x y z
N MET A 1 5.38 -10.14 13.95
CA MET A 1 5.42 -10.79 12.62
C MET A 1 5.21 -9.70 11.57
N LYS A 2 6.01 -9.63 10.51
CA LYS A 2 5.84 -8.62 9.44
C LYS A 2 5.03 -9.23 8.30
N THR A 3 3.76 -8.86 8.20
CA THR A 3 2.89 -9.29 7.08
C THR A 3 3.16 -8.38 5.89
N LYS A 4 3.29 -8.96 4.68
CA LYS A 4 3.54 -8.22 3.45
C LYS A 4 2.45 -8.49 2.45
N LEU A 5 1.90 -7.44 1.85
CA LEU A 5 1.00 -7.54 0.70
C LEU A 5 1.82 -7.65 -0.58
N LYS A 6 1.27 -8.33 -1.60
CA LYS A 6 1.89 -8.43 -2.93
C LYS A 6 0.83 -8.26 -4.01
N LEU A 7 1.10 -7.40 -4.98
CA LEU A 7 0.23 -7.19 -6.15
C LEU A 7 1.06 -6.71 -7.34
N LYS A 8 0.88 -7.31 -8.53
CA LYS A 8 1.59 -6.91 -9.77
C LYS A 8 3.12 -6.74 -9.60
N GLY A 9 3.74 -7.57 -8.75
CA GLY A 9 5.18 -7.49 -8.42
C GLY A 9 5.54 -6.46 -7.34
N TYR A 10 4.64 -5.54 -6.99
CA TYR A 10 4.79 -4.60 -5.89
C TYR A 10 4.58 -5.29 -4.55
N LYS A 11 5.30 -4.82 -3.54
CA LYS A 11 5.20 -5.30 -2.15
C LYS A 11 4.69 -4.17 -1.28
N GLY A 12 3.82 -4.47 -0.34
CA GLY A 12 3.29 -3.51 0.63
C GLY A 12 3.64 -3.90 2.07
N SER A 13 3.99 -2.94 2.92
CA SER A 13 4.03 -3.16 4.38
C SER A 13 2.62 -3.19 4.97
N VAL A 14 2.46 -3.87 6.10
CA VAL A 14 1.24 -3.85 6.90
C VAL A 14 1.64 -3.65 8.34
N GLU A 15 1.17 -2.54 8.91
CA GLU A 15 1.39 -2.12 10.29
C GLU A 15 0.04 -1.67 10.87
N PHE A 16 -0.08 -1.66 12.20
CA PHE A 16 -1.29 -1.21 12.89
C PHE A 16 -0.91 -0.09 13.86
N SER A 17 -1.57 1.07 13.73
CA SER A 17 -1.41 2.20 14.64
C SER A 17 -2.39 2.03 15.78
N ILE A 18 -1.86 1.90 17.00
CA ILE A 18 -2.68 1.89 18.22
C ILE A 18 -3.26 3.28 18.48
N GLN A 19 -2.51 4.34 18.12
CA GLN A 19 -2.91 5.72 18.36
C GLN A 19 -4.08 6.13 17.46
N ASP A 20 -4.02 5.78 16.19
CA ASP A 20 -5.05 6.12 15.18
C ASP A 20 -6.09 5.00 15.01
N ASN A 21 -5.89 3.87 15.71
CA ASN A 21 -6.73 2.68 15.66
C ASN A 21 -7.02 2.21 14.22
N CYS A 22 -6.01 2.24 13.35
CA CYS A 22 -6.11 1.85 11.95
C CYS A 22 -4.91 1.01 11.49
N PHE A 23 -5.11 0.24 10.43
CA PHE A 23 -4.01 -0.35 9.69
C PHE A 23 -3.43 0.65 8.72
N PHE A 24 -2.12 0.62 8.54
CA PHE A 24 -1.42 1.44 7.56
C PHE A 24 -0.28 0.67 6.91
N GLY A 25 0.17 1.17 5.77
CA GLY A 25 1.25 0.56 5.03
C GLY A 25 1.77 1.46 3.92
N LYS A 26 2.85 1.02 3.28
CA LYS A 26 3.42 1.67 2.11
C LYS A 26 3.95 0.68 1.11
N ILE A 27 3.97 1.09 -0.16
CA ILE A 27 4.61 0.33 -1.23
C ILE A 27 6.12 0.34 -0.99
N ILE A 28 6.75 -0.82 -1.11
CA ILE A 28 8.16 -1.06 -0.87
C ILE A 28 8.87 -1.34 -2.19
N GLY A 29 10.05 -0.75 -2.37
CA GLY A 29 10.90 -0.98 -3.54
C GLY A 29 10.57 -0.09 -4.73
N ILE A 30 9.94 1.07 -4.47
CA ILE A 30 9.71 2.13 -5.44
C ILE A 30 10.50 3.38 -5.01
N ASN A 31 10.77 4.29 -5.94
CA ASN A 31 11.48 5.55 -5.63
C ASN A 31 10.57 6.58 -4.95
N ASP A 32 9.27 6.55 -5.26
CA ASP A 32 8.28 7.44 -4.67
C ASP A 32 7.76 6.91 -3.32
N LEU A 33 7.20 7.78 -2.50
CA LEU A 33 6.50 7.36 -1.28
C LEU A 33 5.01 7.23 -1.57
N VAL A 34 4.51 6.00 -1.57
CA VAL A 34 3.08 5.71 -1.71
C VAL A 34 2.60 4.95 -0.48
N SER A 35 1.78 5.60 0.34
CA SER A 35 1.16 5.06 1.55
C SER A 35 -0.33 4.79 1.36
N TYR A 36 -0.87 3.90 2.19
CA TYR A 36 -2.27 3.53 2.22
C TYR A 36 -2.66 3.13 3.64
N GLU A 37 -3.95 3.25 3.97
CA GLU A 37 -4.49 2.95 5.28
C GLU A 37 -5.91 2.37 5.18
N GLY A 38 -6.39 1.77 6.27
CA GLY A 38 -7.75 1.25 6.37
C GLY A 38 -8.08 0.81 7.79
N GLN A 39 -9.35 0.92 8.19
CA GLN A 39 -9.77 0.53 9.53
C GLN A 39 -9.80 -0.99 9.71
N THR A 40 -10.08 -1.72 8.63
CA THR A 40 -10.02 -3.18 8.58
C THR A 40 -8.92 -3.67 7.64
N PHE A 41 -8.49 -4.92 7.83
CA PHE A 41 -7.53 -5.54 6.91
C PHE A 41 -8.05 -5.58 5.46
N SER A 42 -9.37 -5.76 5.27
CA SER A 42 -9.99 -5.72 3.95
C SER A 42 -9.89 -4.35 3.28
N GLU A 43 -10.15 -3.28 4.04
CA GLU A 43 -9.98 -1.90 3.55
C GLU A 43 -8.51 -1.59 3.25
N LEU A 44 -7.59 -1.99 4.12
CA LEU A 44 -6.16 -1.82 3.88
C LEU A 44 -5.73 -2.53 2.58
N LYS A 45 -6.19 -3.76 2.37
CA LYS A 45 -5.87 -4.52 1.15
C LYS A 45 -6.42 -3.82 -0.09
N LYS A 46 -7.65 -3.33 -0.04
CA LYS A 46 -8.26 -2.57 -1.14
C LYS A 46 -7.49 -1.28 -1.41
N ALA A 47 -7.15 -0.52 -0.36
CA ALA A 47 -6.36 0.71 -0.48
C ALA A 47 -4.97 0.44 -1.06
N PHE A 48 -4.33 -0.68 -0.71
CA PHE A 48 -3.08 -1.13 -1.34
C PHE A 48 -3.27 -1.43 -2.83
N GLU A 49 -4.36 -2.11 -3.22
CA GLU A 49 -4.64 -2.41 -4.62
C GLU A 49 -4.87 -1.15 -5.46
N GLU A 50 -5.61 -0.18 -4.91
CA GLU A 50 -5.85 1.12 -5.53
C GLU A 50 -4.54 1.91 -5.65
N ALA A 51 -3.75 1.99 -4.58
CA ALA A 51 -2.47 2.69 -4.56
C ALA A 51 -1.45 2.12 -5.56
N VAL A 52 -1.35 0.78 -5.67
CA VAL A 52 -0.48 0.13 -6.67
C VAL A 52 -0.96 0.42 -8.08
N ASN A 53 -2.27 0.39 -8.32
CA ASN A 53 -2.83 0.63 -9.65
C ASN A 53 -2.65 2.09 -10.08
N ASP A 54 -2.84 3.03 -9.15
CA ASP A 54 -2.62 4.45 -9.40
C ASP A 54 -1.13 4.73 -9.67
N TYR A 55 -0.24 4.20 -8.82
CA TYR A 55 1.21 4.31 -9.03
C TYR A 55 1.65 3.73 -10.38
N TYR A 56 1.11 2.56 -10.76
CA TYR A 56 1.42 1.94 -12.04
C TYR A 56 1.00 2.82 -13.22
N LYS A 57 -0.17 3.47 -13.15
CA LYS A 57 -0.62 4.42 -14.18
C LYS A 57 0.25 5.67 -14.21
N PHE A 58 0.60 6.22 -13.05
CA PHE A 58 1.46 7.39 -12.92
C PHE A 58 2.82 7.17 -13.58
N VAL A 59 3.44 6.01 -13.35
CA VAL A 59 4.73 5.65 -13.96
C VAL A 59 4.59 5.45 -15.47
N LYS A 60 3.53 4.79 -15.94
CA LYS A 60 3.30 4.56 -17.37
C LYS A 60 3.02 5.84 -18.16
N ASN A 61 2.38 6.83 -17.56
CA ASN A 61 2.08 8.11 -18.22
C ASN A 61 3.28 9.08 -18.26
N LYS A 62 4.44 8.70 -17.70
CA LYS A 62 5.68 9.48 -17.79
C LYS A 62 6.54 9.12 -19.02
N GLU A 63 6.06 8.23 -19.88
CA GLU A 63 6.69 7.87 -21.16
C GLU A 63 6.24 8.76 -22.33
#